data_AF-A0A5E7BBB7-F1
#
_entry.id   AF-A0A5E7BBB7-F1
#
_cell.length_a   1.000
_cell.length_b   1.000
_cell.length_c   1.000
_cell.angle_alpha   90.00
_cell.angle_beta   90.00
_cell.angle_gamma   90.00
#
_symmetry.space_group_name_H-M   'P 1'
#
loop_
_entity.id
_entity.type
_entity.pdbx_description
1 polymer ?
#
loop_
_entity_poly.entity_id
_entity_poly.type
_entity_poly.pdbx_seq_one_letter_code
_entity_poly.pdbx_strand_id
1 'polypeptide(L)'
;MLVVGAGSSGVQIADELQRSGRQVYLSIGAHDRPPRAYRNRDFCWWLGVLGEWDQAAMKPGREHVTIAVSGAHGGKKRNGLDLPLEPEARRVFPDADCIKNPILELDFAKAGITSIIWATGFAVDYSWLKVDAFDAAGKPQHQRGVSSESGIYFLGLPWQSRRGSSFIWGV
;
A
#
# COMPACT_ATOMS: atom_id res chain seq x y z
N MET A 1 -15.27 -1.03 17.84
CA MET A 1 -13.95 -0.36 17.65
C MET A 1 -13.94 0.35 16.31
N LEU A 2 -13.14 1.41 16.15
CA LEU A 2 -12.98 2.12 14.88
C LEU A 2 -11.52 2.02 14.39
N VAL A 3 -11.33 1.61 13.15
CA VAL A 3 -10.05 1.70 12.44
C VAL A 3 -10.17 2.80 11.39
N VAL A 4 -9.26 3.77 11.41
CA VAL A 4 -9.24 4.89 10.46
C VAL A 4 -8.09 4.72 9.48
N GLY A 5 -8.41 4.65 8.19
CA GLY A 5 -7.43 4.40 7.13
C GLY A 5 -7.49 2.97 6.64
N ALA A 6 -7.55 2.82 5.32
CA ALA A 6 -7.78 1.54 4.64
C ALA A 6 -6.65 1.17 3.65
N GLY A 7 -5.42 1.55 4.00
CA GLY A 7 -4.21 0.95 3.43
C GLY A 7 -3.99 -0.47 3.94
N SER A 8 -2.87 -1.11 3.54
CA SER A 8 -2.56 -2.50 3.91
C SER A 8 -2.76 -2.81 5.40
N SER A 9 -2.10 -2.02 6.27
CA SER A 9 -2.15 -2.26 7.71
C SER A 9 -3.54 -2.05 8.30
N GLY A 10 -4.26 -1.01 7.86
CA GLY A 10 -5.61 -0.72 8.36
C GLY A 10 -6.62 -1.82 8.01
N VAL A 11 -6.58 -2.31 6.77
CA VAL A 11 -7.45 -3.43 6.34
C VAL A 11 -7.09 -4.72 7.07
N GLN A 12 -5.79 -5.02 7.23
CA GLN A 12 -5.37 -6.24 7.92
C GLN A 12 -5.73 -6.21 9.42
N ILE A 13 -5.49 -5.09 10.11
CA ILE A 13 -5.90 -4.92 11.52
C ILE A 13 -7.42 -5.06 11.64
N ALA A 14 -8.19 -4.44 10.74
CA ALA A 14 -9.64 -4.53 10.76
C ALA A 14 -10.14 -5.98 10.55
N ASP A 15 -9.55 -6.73 9.61
CA ASP A 15 -9.84 -8.16 9.37
C ASP A 15 -9.50 -9.03 10.59
N GLU A 16 -8.31 -8.87 11.16
CA GLU A 16 -7.89 -9.64 12.35
C GLU A 16 -8.78 -9.36 13.56
N LEU A 17 -9.14 -8.09 13.80
CA LEU A 17 -10.07 -7.71 14.87
C LEU A 17 -11.48 -8.27 14.63
N GLN A 18 -11.97 -8.22 13.39
CA GLN A 18 -13.27 -8.79 13.04
C GLN A 18 -13.27 -10.31 13.27
N ARG A 19 -12.22 -11.02 12.84
CA ARG A 19 -12.07 -12.47 13.04
C ARG A 19 -11.94 -12.87 14.51
N SER A 20 -11.47 -11.96 15.36
CA SER A 20 -11.47 -12.15 16.81
C SER A 20 -12.86 -12.02 17.46
N GLY A 21 -13.91 -11.78 16.67
CA GLY A 21 -15.29 -11.65 17.13
C GLY A 21 -15.69 -10.22 17.55
N ARG A 22 -14.89 -9.20 17.21
CA ARG A 22 -15.17 -7.81 17.56
C ARG A 22 -15.96 -7.11 16.46
N GLN A 23 -16.91 -6.26 16.84
CA GLN A 23 -17.51 -5.31 15.92
C GLN A 23 -16.50 -4.20 15.57
N VAL A 24 -16.17 -4.10 14.28
CA VAL A 24 -15.19 -3.15 13.75
C VAL A 24 -15.86 -2.25 12.71
N TYR A 25 -15.68 -0.95 12.88
CA TYR A 25 -15.97 0.07 11.87
C TYR A 25 -14.65 0.41 11.16
N LEU A 26 -14.67 0.49 9.84
CA LEU A 26 -13.52 0.89 9.03
C LEU A 26 -13.85 2.21 8.32
N SER A 27 -13.16 3.28 8.69
CA SER A 27 -13.24 4.56 7.98
C SER A 27 -12.29 4.55 6.80
N ILE A 28 -12.85 4.73 5.60
CA ILE A 28 -12.14 4.69 4.32
C ILE A 28 -12.11 6.10 3.72
N GLY A 29 -10.98 6.47 3.12
CA GLY A 29 -10.86 7.68 2.30
C GLY A 29 -11.29 7.43 0.84
N ALA A 30 -11.42 8.51 0.07
CA ALA A 30 -11.61 8.45 -1.37
C ALA A 30 -10.31 7.98 -2.05
N HIS A 31 -10.19 6.68 -2.28
CA HIS A 31 -9.06 6.10 -3.02
C HIS A 31 -9.54 5.03 -3.99
N ASP A 32 -9.02 5.09 -5.21
CA ASP A 32 -9.21 4.03 -6.19
C ASP A 32 -8.48 2.77 -5.75
N ARG A 33 -9.20 1.66 -5.70
CA ARG A 33 -8.61 0.34 -5.46
C ARG A 33 -8.43 -0.37 -6.79
N PRO A 34 -7.19 -0.60 -7.26
CA PRO A 34 -7.01 -1.44 -8.43
C PRO A 34 -7.57 -2.84 -8.16
N PRO A 35 -8.11 -3.53 -9.19
CA PRO A 35 -8.57 -4.90 -9.03
C PRO A 35 -7.50 -5.78 -8.38
N ARG A 36 -7.90 -6.58 -7.38
CA ARG A 36 -6.98 -7.47 -6.65
C ARG A 36 -6.30 -8.47 -7.58
N ALA A 37 -7.00 -8.92 -8.62
CA ALA A 37 -6.48 -9.82 -9.64
C ALA A 37 -7.09 -9.52 -11.01
N TYR A 38 -6.32 -9.79 -12.07
CA TYR A 38 -6.75 -9.76 -13.47
C TYR A 38 -6.09 -10.96 -14.19
N ARG A 39 -6.85 -11.75 -14.95
CA ARG A 39 -6.39 -12.99 -15.61
C ARG A 39 -5.64 -13.95 -14.67
N ASN A 40 -6.24 -14.25 -13.51
CA ASN A 40 -5.66 -15.14 -12.49
C ASN A 40 -4.24 -14.72 -12.02
N ARG A 41 -3.93 -13.42 -12.10
CA ARG A 41 -2.67 -12.83 -11.63
C ARG A 41 -2.97 -11.60 -10.79
N ASP A 42 -2.24 -11.48 -9.68
CA ASP A 42 -2.37 -10.32 -8.80
C ASP A 42 -1.82 -9.04 -9.45
N PHE A 43 -2.20 -7.90 -8.90
CA PHE A 43 -1.78 -6.60 -9.40
C PHE A 43 -0.25 -6.42 -9.40
N CYS A 44 0.47 -6.97 -8.41
CA CYS A 44 1.93 -6.88 -8.36
C CYS A 44 2.60 -7.66 -9.50
N TRP A 45 2.02 -8.78 -9.93
CA TRP A 45 2.47 -9.51 -11.11
C TRP A 45 2.33 -8.66 -12.38
N TRP A 46 1.18 -7.98 -12.55
CA TRP A 46 0.94 -7.11 -13.71
C TRP A 46 1.90 -5.93 -13.77
N LEU A 47 2.24 -5.34 -12.63
CA LEU A 47 3.28 -4.31 -12.59
C LEU A 47 4.65 -4.83 -13.04
N GLY A 48 4.93 -6.12 -12.85
CA GLY A 48 6.14 -6.74 -13.41
C GLY A 48 6.08 -6.87 -14.93
N VAL A 49 4.98 -7.41 -15.46
CA VAL A 49 4.84 -7.59 -16.92
C VAL A 49 4.80 -6.26 -17.67
N LEU A 50 4.21 -5.23 -17.07
CA LEU A 50 4.15 -3.89 -17.67
C LEU A 50 5.48 -3.11 -17.50
N GLY A 51 6.52 -3.71 -16.90
CA GLY A 51 7.80 -3.06 -16.64
C GLY A 51 7.69 -1.89 -15.64
N GLU A 52 6.58 -1.81 -14.90
CA GLU A 52 6.31 -0.74 -13.96
C GLU A 52 7.27 -0.78 -12.77
N TRP A 53 7.70 -1.98 -12.34
CA TRP A 53 8.73 -2.14 -11.31
C TRP A 53 10.11 -1.65 -11.76
N ASP A 54 10.36 -1.64 -13.07
CA ASP A 54 11.67 -1.32 -13.65
C ASP A 54 11.85 0.16 -13.99
N GLN A 55 10.86 0.99 -13.70
CA GLN A 55 10.94 2.42 -13.95
C GLN A 55 12.11 3.05 -13.18
N ALA A 56 13.00 3.69 -13.92
CA ALA A 56 14.19 4.36 -13.39
C ALA A 56 13.88 5.68 -12.67
N ALA A 57 12.73 6.31 -12.96
CA ALA A 57 12.32 7.56 -12.33
C ALA A 57 10.80 7.63 -12.16
N MET A 58 10.37 8.39 -11.14
CA MET A 58 8.96 8.71 -10.93
C MET A 58 8.51 9.76 -11.97
N LYS A 59 7.37 9.54 -12.63
CA LYS A 59 6.82 10.51 -13.58
C LYS A 59 6.20 11.70 -12.81
N PRO A 60 6.47 12.95 -13.23
CA PRO A 60 5.85 14.13 -12.61
C PRO A 60 4.32 14.04 -12.63
N GLY A 61 3.67 14.47 -11.54
CA GLY A 61 2.21 14.49 -11.42
C GLY A 61 1.55 13.11 -11.17
N ARG A 62 2.34 12.05 -10.98
CA ARG A 62 1.81 10.73 -10.57
C ARG A 62 2.20 10.49 -9.10
N GLU A 63 1.21 10.55 -8.22
CA GLU A 63 1.39 10.13 -6.84
C GLU A 63 1.68 8.63 -6.77
N HIS A 64 2.46 8.22 -5.78
CA HIS A 64 2.68 6.81 -5.50
C HIS A 64 1.35 6.18 -5.05
N VAL A 65 0.72 5.40 -5.92
CA VAL A 65 -0.43 4.59 -5.53
C VAL A 65 0.07 3.39 -4.73
N THR A 66 -0.13 3.44 -3.42
CA THR A 66 0.15 2.30 -2.54
C THR A 66 -0.83 1.19 -2.84
N ILE A 67 -0.30 0.03 -3.22
CA ILE A 67 -1.09 -1.18 -3.46
C ILE A 67 -1.25 -1.87 -2.11
N ALA A 68 -2.48 -2.23 -1.77
CA ALA A 68 -2.72 -3.05 -0.60
C ALA A 68 -2.17 -4.48 -0.84
N VAL A 69 -0.99 -4.76 -0.29
CA VAL A 69 -0.37 -6.09 -0.28
C VAL A 69 -0.34 -6.60 1.16
N SER A 70 -0.71 -7.87 1.37
CA SER A 70 -0.52 -8.56 2.65
C SER A 70 0.03 -9.97 2.43
N GLY A 71 1.04 -10.33 3.22
CA GLY A 71 1.60 -11.68 3.29
C GLY A 71 0.99 -12.56 4.37
N ALA A 72 0.00 -12.07 5.13
CA ALA A 72 -0.52 -12.67 6.36
C ALA A 72 -1.03 -14.11 6.21
N HIS A 73 -1.32 -14.56 4.99
CA HIS A 73 -1.83 -15.91 4.70
C HIS A 73 -1.00 -16.68 3.66
N GLY A 74 0.25 -16.25 3.43
CA GLY A 74 1.18 -16.88 2.47
C GLY A 74 0.88 -16.49 1.01
N GLY A 75 1.88 -15.90 0.34
CA GLY A 75 1.79 -15.58 -1.09
C GLY A 75 1.95 -16.82 -1.98
N LYS A 76 1.03 -17.03 -2.93
CA LYS A 76 1.13 -18.13 -3.92
C LYS A 76 1.65 -17.59 -5.25
N LYS A 77 2.85 -17.99 -5.66
CA LYS A 77 3.34 -17.72 -7.03
C LYS A 77 2.77 -18.75 -8.00
N ARG A 78 2.32 -18.31 -9.18
CA ARG A 78 2.11 -19.16 -10.36
C ARG A 78 2.86 -18.54 -11.54
N ASN A 79 3.98 -19.13 -11.93
CA ASN A 79 4.82 -18.63 -13.02
C ASN A 79 4.74 -19.57 -14.24
N GLY A 80 4.57 -18.99 -15.43
CA GLY A 80 4.84 -19.62 -16.73
C GLY A 80 3.68 -20.29 -17.46
N LEU A 81 2.64 -19.55 -17.89
CA LEU A 81 1.53 -20.13 -18.68
C LEU A 81 0.92 -19.14 -19.69
N ASP A 82 0.53 -19.68 -20.84
CA ASP A 82 -0.46 -19.11 -21.76
C ASP A 82 -1.80 -18.98 -21.03
N LEU A 83 -2.28 -17.75 -20.83
CA LEU A 83 -3.40 -17.46 -19.94
C LEU A 83 -4.70 -17.41 -20.74
N PRO A 84 -5.72 -18.23 -20.38
CA PRO A 84 -7.02 -18.10 -21.01
C PRO A 84 -7.57 -16.68 -20.85
N LEU A 85 -8.43 -16.29 -21.78
CA LEU A 85 -9.23 -15.08 -21.61
C LEU A 85 -10.13 -15.30 -20.38
N GLU A 86 -10.23 -14.29 -19.52
CA GLU A 86 -11.21 -14.24 -18.42
C GLU A 86 -12.22 -13.13 -18.74
N PRO A 87 -13.26 -13.40 -19.54
CA PRO A 87 -14.31 -12.44 -19.83
C PRO A 87 -14.96 -11.89 -18.55
N GLU A 88 -15.03 -12.72 -17.51
CA GLU A 88 -15.52 -12.36 -16.18
C GLU A 88 -14.61 -11.42 -15.39
N ALA A 89 -13.35 -11.21 -15.79
CA ALA A 89 -12.47 -10.28 -15.08
C ALA A 89 -12.92 -8.81 -15.19
N ARG A 90 -13.82 -8.50 -16.14
CA ARG A 90 -14.51 -7.21 -16.23
C ARG A 90 -15.86 -7.19 -15.52
N ARG A 91 -16.29 -8.31 -14.91
CA ARG A 91 -17.51 -8.32 -14.09
C ARG A 91 -17.23 -7.49 -12.84
N VAL A 92 -17.84 -6.32 -12.81
CA VAL A 92 -17.97 -5.52 -11.61
C VAL A 92 -19.01 -6.24 -10.74
N PHE A 93 -18.58 -6.75 -9.59
CA PHE A 93 -19.53 -7.26 -8.61
C PHE A 93 -20.31 -6.09 -8.01
N PRO A 94 -21.57 -6.30 -7.59
CA PRO A 94 -22.29 -5.27 -6.88
C PRO A 94 -21.47 -4.78 -5.69
N ASP A 95 -21.35 -3.46 -5.57
CA ASP A 95 -20.72 -2.87 -4.41
C ASP A 95 -21.41 -3.37 -3.13
N ALA A 96 -20.59 -3.68 -2.13
CA ALA A 96 -21.09 -4.02 -0.80
C ALA A 96 -21.98 -2.89 -0.28
N ASP A 97 -22.95 -3.20 0.57
CA ASP A 97 -23.88 -2.18 1.06
C ASP A 97 -23.16 -1.03 1.77
N CYS A 98 -22.09 -1.32 2.50
CA CYS A 98 -21.24 -0.31 3.13
C CYS A 98 -20.49 0.62 2.16
N ILE A 99 -20.38 0.25 0.88
CA ILE A 99 -19.81 1.09 -0.18
C ILE A 99 -20.91 1.96 -0.81
N LYS A 100 -22.10 1.39 -1.03
CA LYS A 100 -23.24 2.11 -1.63
C LYS A 100 -23.91 3.08 -0.67
N ASN A 101 -24.02 2.68 0.59
CA ASN A 101 -24.68 3.38 1.68
C ASN A 101 -23.68 3.56 2.83
N PRO A 102 -22.62 4.36 2.65
CA PRO A 102 -21.62 4.55 3.69
C PRO A 102 -22.22 5.29 4.89
N ILE A 103 -21.79 4.90 6.08
CA ILE A 103 -22.03 5.69 7.28
C ILE A 103 -21.16 6.94 7.19
N LEU A 104 -21.77 8.11 7.01
CA LEU A 104 -21.07 9.39 6.90
C LEU A 104 -20.80 10.05 8.25
N GLU A 105 -21.64 9.75 9.24
CA GLU A 105 -21.54 10.25 10.61
C GLU A 105 -21.76 9.10 11.59
N LEU A 106 -20.96 9.06 12.65
CA LEU A 106 -20.98 7.97 13.62
C LEU A 106 -20.93 8.53 15.04
N ASP A 107 -22.00 8.29 15.80
CA ASP A 107 -22.04 8.55 17.24
C ASP A 107 -21.29 7.43 17.97
N PHE A 108 -20.14 7.76 18.55
CA PHE A 108 -19.27 6.78 19.19
C PHE A 108 -19.90 6.15 20.42
N ALA A 109 -20.66 6.91 21.21
CA ALA A 109 -21.29 6.41 22.41
C ALA A 109 -22.38 5.39 22.05
N LYS A 110 -23.23 5.73 21.07
CA LYS A 110 -24.28 4.81 20.58
C LYS A 110 -23.70 3.57 19.89
N ALA A 111 -22.58 3.71 19.18
CA ALA A 111 -21.91 2.60 18.51
C ALA A 111 -21.02 1.75 19.45
N GLY A 112 -20.94 2.10 20.75
CA GLY A 112 -20.11 1.40 21.72
C GLY A 112 -18.61 1.45 21.39
N ILE A 113 -18.15 2.51 20.72
CA ILE A 113 -16.75 2.67 20.33
C ILE A 113 -15.98 3.25 21.52
N THR A 114 -15.11 2.42 22.07
CA THR A 114 -14.21 2.79 23.18
C THR A 114 -12.74 2.91 22.75
N SER A 115 -12.44 2.56 21.49
CA SER A 115 -11.07 2.54 20.97
C SER A 115 -11.05 2.88 19.49
N ILE A 116 -10.10 3.74 19.13
CA ILE A 116 -9.81 4.19 17.77
C ILE A 116 -8.37 3.80 17.44
N ILE A 117 -8.19 3.14 16.30
CA ILE A 117 -6.88 2.79 15.75
C ILE A 117 -6.64 3.66 14.51
N TRP A 118 -5.60 4.50 14.57
CA TRP A 118 -5.17 5.31 13.44
C TRP A 118 -4.20 4.51 12.56
N ALA A 119 -4.64 4.19 11.35
CA ALA A 119 -3.89 3.45 10.34
C ALA A 119 -3.82 4.23 9.01
N THR A 120 -3.54 5.53 9.12
CA THR A 120 -3.56 6.51 8.02
C THR A 120 -2.24 6.64 7.25
N GLY A 121 -1.34 5.67 7.41
CA GLY A 121 0.00 5.68 6.82
C GLY A 121 1.09 6.12 7.80
N PHE A 122 2.32 6.21 7.30
CA PHE A 122 3.48 6.65 8.05
C PHE A 122 4.30 7.63 7.20
N ALA A 123 5.11 8.46 7.86
CA ALA A 123 6.15 9.25 7.22
C ALA A 123 7.51 8.82 7.77
N VAL A 124 8.54 8.98 6.96
CA VAL A 124 9.92 8.75 7.43
C VAL A 124 10.40 10.03 8.09
N ASP A 125 10.93 9.90 9.30
CA ASP A 125 11.53 11.01 10.04
C ASP A 125 13.05 10.83 10.09
N TYR A 126 13.76 11.71 9.37
CA TYR A 126 15.22 11.78 9.36
C TYR A 126 15.77 12.89 10.25
N SER A 127 14.93 13.63 11.00
CA SER A 127 15.36 14.79 11.79
C SER A 127 16.39 14.44 12.87
N TRP A 128 16.48 13.18 13.28
CA TRP A 128 17.49 12.68 14.22
C TRP A 128 18.89 12.57 13.59
N LEU A 129 19.00 12.43 12.27
CA LEU A 129 20.28 12.32 11.57
C LEU A 129 20.77 13.73 11.17
N LYS A 130 21.85 14.20 11.81
CA LYS A 130 22.39 15.56 11.61
C LYS A 130 23.51 15.57 10.56
N VAL A 131 23.14 15.52 9.28
CA VAL A 131 24.06 15.47 8.13
C VAL A 131 23.51 16.30 6.98
N ASP A 132 24.36 16.78 6.07
CA ASP A 132 23.94 17.52 4.87
C ASP A 132 23.63 16.56 3.71
N ALA A 133 22.65 15.68 3.94
CA ALA A 133 22.26 14.61 3.01
C ALA A 133 20.78 14.65 2.59
N PHE A 134 20.07 15.75 2.84
CA PHE A 134 18.63 15.82 2.63
C PHE A 134 18.25 16.98 1.72
N ASP A 135 17.23 16.79 0.90
CA ASP A 135 16.65 17.88 0.10
C ASP A 135 15.75 18.79 0.94
N ALA A 136 15.22 19.86 0.33
CA ALA A 136 14.32 20.80 0.99
C ALA A 136 13.01 20.16 1.51
N ALA A 137 12.66 18.96 1.05
CA ALA A 137 11.52 18.18 1.52
C ALA A 137 11.91 17.15 2.60
N GLY A 138 13.16 17.15 3.07
CA GLY A 138 13.68 16.23 4.07
C GLY A 138 13.94 14.82 3.53
N LYS A 139 13.96 14.62 2.21
CA LYS A 139 14.22 13.31 1.61
C LYS A 139 15.72 13.09 1.42
N PRO A 140 16.22 11.86 1.64
CA PRO A 140 17.61 11.52 1.39
C PRO A 140 18.03 11.81 -0.06
N GLN A 141 19.07 12.62 -0.22
CA GLN A 141 19.80 12.76 -1.47
C GLN A 141 20.78 11.60 -1.57
N HIS A 142 20.54 10.72 -2.54
CA HIS A 142 21.40 9.56 -2.75
C HIS A 142 21.51 9.18 -4.23
N GLN A 143 22.61 8.54 -4.60
CA GLN A 143 22.73 7.77 -5.82
C GLN A 143 22.80 6.29 -5.46
N ARG A 144 21.73 5.53 -5.77
CA ARG A 144 21.64 4.09 -5.45
C ARG A 144 21.91 3.76 -3.97
N GLY A 145 21.40 4.61 -3.07
CA GLY A 145 21.59 4.49 -1.63
C GLY A 145 22.89 5.12 -1.09
N VAL A 146 23.83 5.52 -1.94
CA VAL A 146 25.04 6.26 -1.50
C VAL A 146 24.70 7.73 -1.33
N SER A 147 24.90 8.26 -0.12
CA SER A 147 24.65 9.67 0.20
C SER A 147 25.69 10.61 -0.42
N SER A 148 25.38 11.92 -0.46
CA SER A 148 26.38 12.99 -0.61
C SER A 148 27.40 13.01 0.53
N GLU A 149 27.00 12.58 1.72
CA GLU A 149 27.83 12.57 2.92
C GLU A 149 28.60 11.27 3.08
N SER A 150 29.90 11.38 3.34
CA SER A 150 30.78 10.21 3.43
C SER A 150 30.43 9.35 4.64
N GLY A 151 30.31 8.04 4.41
CA GLY A 151 29.96 7.07 5.45
C GLY A 151 28.46 6.92 5.72
N ILE A 152 27.59 7.66 5.01
CA ILE A 152 26.13 7.55 5.11
C ILE A 152 25.56 6.81 3.91
N TYR A 153 24.74 5.78 4.19
CA TYR A 153 24.06 4.97 3.19
C TYR A 153 22.60 4.76 3.58
N PHE A 154 21.72 4.79 2.59
CA PHE A 154 20.29 4.59 2.75
C PHE A 154 19.88 3.27 2.09
N LEU A 155 19.04 2.48 2.76
CA LEU A 155 18.54 1.19 2.29
C LEU A 155 17.02 1.13 2.36
N GLY A 156 16.41 0.35 1.45
CA GLY A 156 14.96 0.12 1.42
C GLY A 156 14.13 1.28 0.86
N LEU A 157 14.77 2.29 0.26
CA LEU A 157 14.05 3.39 -0.37
C LEU A 157 13.54 2.99 -1.77
N PRO A 158 12.38 3.51 -2.19
CA PRO A 158 11.94 3.34 -3.56
C PRO A 158 12.87 4.13 -4.49
N TRP A 159 13.10 3.65 -5.73
CA TRP A 159 14.02 4.29 -6.69
C TRP A 159 15.48 4.43 -6.23
N GLN A 160 16.00 3.48 -5.45
CA GLN A 160 17.46 3.36 -5.31
C GLN A 160 18.10 2.94 -6.64
N SER A 161 17.62 1.84 -7.20
CA SER A 161 17.96 1.40 -8.56
C SER A 161 16.75 1.53 -9.48
N ARG A 162 15.58 1.11 -9.01
CA ARG A 162 14.31 1.09 -9.75
C ARG A 162 13.14 1.33 -8.80
N ARG A 163 11.93 1.56 -9.32
CA ARG A 163 10.72 1.70 -8.50
C ARG A 163 10.56 0.56 -7.48
N GLY A 164 10.88 -0.68 -7.87
CA GLY A 164 10.76 -1.87 -7.02
C GLY A 164 11.77 -2.00 -5.88
N SER A 165 12.75 -1.09 -5.72
CA SER A 165 13.84 -1.24 -4.72
C SER A 165 13.37 -1.39 -3.27
N SER A 166 12.20 -0.86 -2.91
CA SER A 166 11.62 -0.98 -1.56
C SER A 166 10.80 -2.26 -1.34
N PHE A 167 10.67 -3.13 -2.33
CA PHE A 167 9.97 -4.42 -2.22
C PHE A 167 10.95 -5.57 -1.96
N ILE A 168 10.44 -6.72 -1.51
CA ILE A 168 11.25 -7.91 -1.14
C ILE A 168 12.14 -8.47 -2.27
N TRP A 169 11.91 -8.03 -3.52
CA TRP A 169 12.68 -8.40 -4.72
C TRP A 169 13.76 -7.35 -5.07
N GLY A 170 13.86 -6.26 -4.31
CA GLY A 170 14.66 -5.09 -4.61
C GLY A 170 16.15 -5.26 -4.28
N VAL A 171 16.92 -5.70 -5.27
CA VAL A 171 18.34 -5.33 -5.46
C VAL A 171 18.46 -4.53 -6.76
#